data_AF-A0A2W1AX30-F1
#
_entry.id   AF-A0A2W1AX30-F1
#
_cell.length_a   1.000
_cell.length_b   1.000
_cell.length_c   1.000
_cell.angle_alpha   90.00
_cell.angle_beta   90.00
_cell.angle_gamma   90.00
#
_symmetry.space_group_name_H-M   'P 1'
#
loop_
_entity.id
_entity.type
_entity.pdbx_description
1 polymer ?
#
loop_
_entity_poly.entity_id
_entity_poly.type
_entity_poly.pdbx_seq_one_letter_code
_entity_poly.pdbx_strand_id
1 'polypeptide(L)'
;MSFLCDFHIHSCLSPCADITMTPHEIASVCVSKGIDWISITDHNSAGNVRVFSKVLTRAGVSFIPGIEVHTVEDVHVLAYFPEVSLAEAYSDWIRKERLAHISVDPEISGYQLFVDDNDSFTGMEEIWLGQPTTLGISETLETVRDNGGVSVMAHIDRKMGLITQLGVIPEEYREVPMEISFRRTLFEGIESRNILHSSDAHSLNVIAPTVSLSANTRSFEEFRSAIFSFGRTLKIIWD
;
A
#
# COMPACT_ATOMS: atom_id res chain seq x y z
N MET A 1 -17.82 8.07 -13.49
CA MET A 1 -18.46 7.15 -12.52
C MET A 1 -17.82 7.36 -11.16
N SER A 2 -18.39 6.86 -10.08
CA SER A 2 -17.81 6.93 -8.74
C SER A 2 -17.51 5.52 -8.27
N PHE A 3 -16.30 5.29 -7.77
CA PHE A 3 -15.82 3.99 -7.32
C PHE A 3 -15.46 4.05 -5.84
N LEU A 4 -15.88 3.05 -5.06
CA LEU A 4 -15.47 2.89 -3.67
C LEU A 4 -14.13 2.15 -3.62
N CYS A 5 -13.14 2.72 -2.96
CA CYS A 5 -11.77 2.19 -2.99
C CYS A 5 -11.13 2.13 -1.59
N ASP A 6 -10.08 1.32 -1.51
CA ASP A 6 -9.11 1.27 -0.41
C ASP A 6 -7.73 1.02 -1.03
N PHE A 7 -6.75 1.89 -0.82
CA PHE A 7 -5.47 1.79 -1.56
C PHE A 7 -4.29 1.36 -0.69
N HIS A 8 -4.51 1.06 0.58
CA HIS A 8 -3.47 0.58 1.49
C HIS A 8 -4.03 -0.55 2.36
N ILE A 9 -3.76 -1.78 1.95
CA ILE A 9 -4.05 -2.97 2.75
C ILE A 9 -2.91 -3.98 2.63
N HIS A 10 -2.76 -4.81 3.65
CA HIS A 10 -1.76 -5.85 3.71
C HIS A 10 -2.36 -7.23 3.43
N SER A 11 -1.56 -8.13 2.88
CA SER A 11 -1.87 -9.55 2.77
C SER A 11 -1.14 -10.36 3.84
N CYS A 12 -1.37 -11.67 3.86
CA CYS A 12 -0.64 -12.61 4.71
C CYS A 12 0.88 -12.65 4.47
N LEU A 13 1.41 -11.90 3.49
CA LEU A 13 2.85 -11.74 3.27
C LEU A 13 3.48 -10.71 4.22
N SER A 14 2.74 -9.68 4.63
CA SER A 14 3.20 -8.75 5.66
C SER A 14 3.24 -9.46 7.02
N PRO A 15 4.37 -9.41 7.76
CA PRO A 15 4.53 -10.14 9.03
C PRO A 15 3.54 -9.72 10.12
N CYS A 16 3.06 -8.47 10.08
CA CYS A 16 2.12 -7.89 11.02
C CYS A 16 0.65 -8.15 10.66
N ALA A 17 0.35 -8.78 9.52
CA ALA A 17 -1.01 -9.03 9.08
C ALA A 17 -1.48 -10.45 9.45
N ASP A 18 -2.80 -10.61 9.60
CA ASP A 18 -3.41 -11.91 9.87
C ASP A 18 -3.13 -12.88 8.72
N ILE A 19 -2.82 -14.14 9.05
CA ILE A 19 -2.60 -15.21 8.07
C ILE A 19 -3.83 -15.50 7.20
N THR A 20 -5.00 -15.01 7.60
CA THR A 20 -6.26 -15.10 6.85
C THR A 20 -6.42 -14.02 5.79
N MET A 21 -5.48 -13.08 5.66
CA MET A 21 -5.47 -12.04 4.62
C MET A 21 -5.05 -12.65 3.27
N THR A 22 -5.81 -13.63 2.80
CA THR A 22 -5.57 -14.41 1.58
C THR A 22 -6.42 -13.89 0.41
N PRO A 23 -6.09 -14.26 -0.84
CA PRO A 23 -6.76 -13.72 -2.03
C PRO A 23 -8.28 -13.84 -2.06
N HIS A 24 -8.86 -15.02 -1.77
CA HIS A 24 -10.31 -15.21 -1.82
C HIS A 24 -11.02 -14.53 -0.65
N GLU A 25 -10.42 -14.56 0.54
CA GLU A 25 -10.99 -13.90 1.71
C GLU A 25 -11.06 -12.39 1.52
N ILE A 26 -9.98 -11.75 1.05
CA ILE A 26 -9.98 -10.32 0.73
C ILE A 26 -10.99 -10.01 -0.39
N ALA A 27 -11.02 -10.82 -1.46
CA ALA A 27 -11.99 -10.61 -2.54
C ALA A 27 -13.44 -10.72 -2.05
N SER A 28 -13.74 -11.67 -1.17
CA SER A 28 -15.05 -11.85 -0.54
C SER A 28 -15.44 -10.61 0.27
N VAL A 29 -14.53 -10.08 1.09
CA VAL A 29 -14.75 -8.85 1.86
C VAL A 29 -15.00 -7.67 0.92
N CYS A 30 -14.19 -7.48 -0.11
CA CYS A 30 -14.36 -6.41 -1.09
C CYS A 30 -15.74 -6.46 -1.76
N VAL A 31 -16.17 -7.62 -2.24
CA VAL A 31 -17.49 -7.81 -2.85
C VAL A 31 -18.60 -7.51 -1.83
N SER A 32 -18.48 -8.02 -0.60
CA SER A 32 -19.49 -7.81 0.44
C SER A 32 -19.65 -6.34 0.86
N LYS A 33 -18.55 -5.57 0.82
CA LYS A 33 -18.50 -4.15 1.19
C LYS A 33 -18.66 -3.21 -0.01
N GLY A 34 -18.82 -3.75 -1.23
CA GLY A 34 -18.97 -2.96 -2.46
C GLY A 34 -17.71 -2.19 -2.85
N ILE A 35 -16.51 -2.68 -2.49
CA ILE A 35 -15.24 -2.08 -2.89
C ILE A 35 -14.98 -2.41 -4.37
N ASP A 36 -14.87 -1.37 -5.19
CA ASP A 36 -14.70 -1.46 -6.63
C ASP A 36 -13.23 -1.56 -7.05
N TRP A 37 -12.32 -1.05 -6.23
CA TRP A 37 -10.91 -0.89 -6.58
C TRP A 37 -10.01 -0.94 -5.34
N ILE A 38 -8.98 -1.77 -5.37
CA ILE A 38 -8.06 -1.96 -4.23
C ILE A 38 -6.60 -2.05 -4.65
N SER A 39 -5.69 -1.90 -3.68
CA SER A 39 -4.26 -2.22 -3.81
C SER A 39 -3.81 -3.08 -2.63
N ILE A 40 -3.00 -4.11 -2.88
CA ILE A 40 -2.21 -4.78 -1.83
C ILE A 40 -0.85 -4.09 -1.78
N THR A 41 -0.40 -3.72 -0.58
CA THR A 41 0.84 -2.97 -0.33
C THR A 41 1.61 -3.63 0.81
N ASP A 42 2.00 -4.89 0.63
CA ASP A 42 2.82 -5.60 1.63
C ASP A 42 4.15 -4.89 1.87
N HIS A 43 4.69 -5.03 3.08
CA HIS A 43 5.97 -4.41 3.45
C HIS A 43 7.08 -4.92 2.54
N ASN A 44 7.76 -4.00 1.85
CA ASN A 44 8.95 -4.22 1.03
C ASN A 44 8.82 -5.31 -0.06
N SER A 45 7.61 -5.78 -0.35
CA SER A 45 7.39 -6.93 -1.21
C SER A 45 6.12 -6.82 -2.04
N ALA A 46 6.19 -7.33 -3.28
CA ALA A 46 5.05 -7.57 -4.16
C ALA A 46 4.81 -9.08 -4.37
N GLY A 47 5.33 -9.94 -3.49
CA GLY A 47 5.40 -11.38 -3.70
C GLY A 47 4.07 -12.08 -4.00
N ASN A 48 2.95 -11.57 -3.45
CA ASN A 48 1.61 -12.10 -3.72
C ASN A 48 0.80 -11.25 -4.72
N VAL A 49 1.31 -10.11 -5.18
CA VAL A 49 0.53 -9.12 -5.97
C VAL A 49 -0.07 -9.73 -7.24
N ARG A 50 0.64 -10.67 -7.89
CA ARG A 50 0.13 -11.38 -9.08
C ARG A 50 -1.06 -12.27 -8.81
N VAL A 51 -1.03 -13.04 -7.71
CA VAL A 51 -2.15 -13.91 -7.34
C VAL A 51 -3.36 -13.07 -6.93
N PHE A 52 -3.15 -12.01 -6.13
CA PHE A 52 -4.19 -11.07 -5.75
C PHE A 52 -4.84 -10.40 -6.97
N SER A 53 -4.04 -9.87 -7.89
CA SER A 53 -4.53 -9.27 -9.14
C SER A 53 -5.49 -10.20 -9.88
N LYS A 54 -5.11 -11.48 -10.03
CA LYS A 54 -5.90 -12.49 -10.73
C LYS A 54 -7.22 -12.80 -10.01
N VAL A 55 -7.19 -13.01 -8.70
CA VAL A 55 -8.38 -13.38 -7.91
C VAL A 55 -9.35 -12.20 -7.78
N LEU A 56 -8.86 -11.00 -7.46
CA LEU A 56 -9.67 -9.79 -7.34
C LEU A 56 -10.34 -9.41 -8.67
N THR A 57 -9.59 -9.48 -9.78
CA THR A 57 -10.16 -9.18 -11.11
C THR A 57 -11.27 -10.16 -11.49
N ARG A 58 -11.12 -11.45 -11.17
CA ARG A 58 -12.18 -12.46 -11.38
C ARG A 58 -13.44 -12.16 -10.55
N ALA A 59 -13.27 -11.57 -9.37
CA ALA A 59 -14.37 -11.14 -8.50
C ALA A 59 -15.00 -9.79 -8.92
N GLY A 60 -14.48 -9.13 -9.97
CA GLY A 60 -14.97 -7.84 -10.46
C GLY A 60 -14.39 -6.61 -9.74
N VAL A 61 -13.43 -6.83 -8.85
CA VAL A 61 -12.70 -5.78 -8.12
C VAL A 61 -11.45 -5.41 -8.93
N SER A 62 -11.34 -4.15 -9.32
CA SER A 62 -10.13 -3.67 -10.00
C SER A 62 -8.96 -3.62 -9.03
N PHE A 63 -7.75 -3.72 -9.57
CA PHE A 63 -6.55 -3.89 -8.76
C PHE A 63 -5.43 -2.97 -9.23
N ILE A 64 -4.73 -2.34 -8.28
CA ILE A 64 -3.46 -1.65 -8.50
C ILE A 64 -2.38 -2.44 -7.77
N PRO A 65 -1.29 -2.85 -8.44
CA PRO A 65 -0.18 -3.48 -7.75
C PRO A 65 0.60 -2.44 -6.95
N GLY A 66 0.85 -2.73 -5.67
CA GLY A 66 1.55 -1.82 -4.78
C GLY A 66 2.52 -2.53 -3.82
N ILE A 67 3.34 -1.73 -3.15
CA ILE A 67 4.32 -2.13 -2.13
C ILE A 67 4.35 -1.00 -1.10
N GLU A 68 4.43 -1.32 0.19
CA GLU A 68 4.77 -0.33 1.21
C GLU A 68 6.26 -0.43 1.54
N VAL A 69 7.04 0.55 1.10
CA VAL A 69 8.50 0.59 1.32
C VAL A 69 8.79 1.19 2.69
N HIS A 70 9.52 0.47 3.52
CA HIS A 70 10.01 0.95 4.81
C HIS A 70 11.39 1.59 4.62
N THR A 71 11.52 2.90 4.84
CA THR A 71 12.78 3.64 4.64
C THR A 71 13.67 3.62 5.89
N VAL A 72 14.94 4.02 5.75
CA VAL A 72 15.90 4.11 6.87
C VAL A 72 15.50 5.13 7.94
N GLU A 73 14.61 6.07 7.62
CA GLU A 73 14.06 7.05 8.55
C GLU A 73 12.87 6.50 9.36
N ASP A 74 12.57 5.21 9.27
CA ASP A 74 11.34 4.57 9.80
C ASP A 74 10.07 5.25 9.26
N VAL A 75 10.13 5.77 8.02
CA VAL A 75 8.98 6.34 7.30
C VAL A 75 8.52 5.35 6.24
N HIS A 76 7.22 5.09 6.19
CA HIS A 76 6.64 4.24 5.15
C HIS A 76 6.22 5.06 3.93
N VAL A 77 6.52 4.53 2.75
CA VAL A 77 6.17 5.12 1.46
C VAL A 77 5.46 4.07 0.61
N LEU A 78 4.21 4.35 0.25
CA LEU A 78 3.46 3.50 -0.68
C LEU A 78 3.97 3.73 -2.09
N ALA A 79 4.26 2.66 -2.80
CA ALA A 79 4.66 2.65 -4.19
C ALA A 79 3.63 1.86 -5.01
N TYR A 80 3.02 2.51 -6.01
CA TYR A 80 2.03 1.90 -6.88
C TYR A 80 2.56 1.82 -8.31
N PHE A 81 2.26 0.74 -9.01
CA PHE A 81 2.76 0.49 -10.36
C PHE A 81 1.62 0.29 -11.37
N PRO A 82 1.83 0.61 -12.66
CA PRO A 82 0.80 0.40 -13.68
C PRO A 82 0.59 -1.08 -13.99
N GLU A 83 1.61 -1.91 -13.77
CA GLU A 83 1.63 -3.33 -14.16
C GLU A 83 2.20 -4.19 -13.04
N VAL A 84 1.63 -5.39 -12.87
CA VAL A 84 2.06 -6.38 -11.85
C VAL A 84 3.54 -6.72 -12.01
N SER A 85 4.02 -6.87 -13.25
CA SER A 85 5.41 -7.22 -13.52
C SER A 85 6.40 -6.13 -13.10
N LEU A 86 5.99 -4.86 -13.08
CA LEU A 86 6.86 -3.77 -12.62
C LEU A 86 6.97 -3.75 -11.09
N ALA A 87 5.85 -3.96 -10.38
CA ALA A 87 5.87 -4.13 -8.93
C ALA A 87 6.72 -5.33 -8.51
N GLU A 88 6.56 -6.48 -9.18
CA GLU A 88 7.41 -7.66 -8.91
C GLU A 88 8.88 -7.40 -9.19
N ALA A 89 9.23 -6.76 -10.31
CA ALA A 89 10.62 -6.43 -10.62
C ALA A 89 11.25 -5.47 -9.58
N TYR A 90 10.48 -4.48 -9.14
CA TYR A 90 10.92 -3.52 -8.11
C TYR A 90 11.07 -4.20 -6.74
N SER A 91 10.11 -5.04 -6.34
CA SER A 91 10.17 -5.90 -5.16
C SER A 91 11.40 -6.81 -5.17
N ASP A 92 11.68 -7.45 -6.30
CA ASP A 92 12.84 -8.31 -6.48
C ASP A 92 14.16 -7.56 -6.29
N TRP A 93 14.22 -6.34 -6.81
CA TRP A 93 15.37 -5.46 -6.63
C TRP A 93 15.53 -5.01 -5.18
N ILE A 94 14.46 -4.58 -4.50
CA ILE A 94 14.49 -4.25 -3.06
C ILE A 94 15.04 -5.43 -2.28
N ARG A 95 14.46 -6.62 -2.51
CA ARG A 95 14.82 -7.85 -1.82
C ARG A 95 16.30 -8.22 -1.99
N LYS A 96 16.86 -8.02 -3.19
CA LYS A 96 18.25 -8.40 -3.50
C LYS A 96 19.28 -7.35 -3.06
N GLU A 97 18.93 -6.07 -3.19
CA GLU A 97 19.91 -4.98 -3.15
C GLU A 97 19.70 -3.99 -2.01
N ARG A 98 18.54 -4.02 -1.34
CA ARG A 98 18.14 -3.00 -0.37
C ARG A 98 17.63 -3.56 0.96
N LEU A 99 17.51 -4.88 1.11
CA LEU A 99 17.20 -5.53 2.37
C LEU A 99 18.42 -6.26 2.94
N ALA A 100 18.59 -6.19 4.26
CA ALA A 100 19.49 -7.09 4.94
C ALA A 100 18.84 -8.48 5.05
N HIS A 101 19.66 -9.53 4.91
CA HIS A 101 19.20 -10.91 5.05
C HIS A 101 19.08 -11.28 6.54
N ILE A 102 18.05 -10.73 7.19
CA ILE A 102 17.70 -10.99 8.58
C ILE A 102 16.55 -11.99 8.60
N SER A 103 16.70 -13.06 9.38
CA SER A 103 15.63 -14.02 9.69
C SER A 103 15.21 -13.85 11.16
N VAL A 104 13.93 -14.03 11.44
CA VAL A 104 13.31 -13.87 12.75
C VAL A 104 12.41 -15.06 13.06
N ASP A 105 12.09 -15.27 14.33
CA ASP A 105 11.15 -16.31 14.74
C ASP A 105 9.72 -15.90 14.34
N PRO A 106 9.03 -16.62 13.42
CA PRO A 106 7.70 -16.26 12.97
C PRO A 106 6.64 -16.35 14.07
N GLU A 107 6.87 -17.11 15.15
CA GLU A 107 5.97 -17.14 16.31
C GLU A 107 6.00 -15.83 17.11
N ILE A 108 7.06 -15.02 16.94
CA ILE A 108 7.23 -13.73 17.62
C ILE A 108 6.95 -12.57 16.66
N SER A 109 7.48 -12.65 15.45
CA SER A 109 7.45 -11.56 14.47
C SER A 109 6.33 -11.70 13.43
N GLY A 110 5.62 -12.82 13.45
CA GLY A 110 4.54 -13.13 12.52
C GLY A 110 4.99 -13.83 11.24
N TYR A 111 4.06 -14.55 10.64
CA TYR A 111 4.28 -15.35 9.43
C TYR A 111 4.19 -14.49 8.17
N GLN A 112 5.04 -14.77 7.17
CA GLN A 112 5.14 -14.02 5.92
C GLN A 112 4.91 -14.95 4.74
N LEU A 113 3.66 -15.21 4.39
CA LEU A 113 3.24 -16.36 3.60
C LEU A 113 3.05 -16.03 2.12
N PHE A 114 3.63 -16.86 1.26
CA PHE A 114 3.28 -16.92 -0.16
C PHE A 114 2.09 -17.84 -0.37
N VAL A 115 1.16 -17.45 -1.25
CA VAL A 115 -0.10 -18.18 -1.48
C VAL A 115 -0.43 -18.32 -2.96
N ASP A 116 -1.21 -19.34 -3.30
CA ASP A 116 -1.73 -19.54 -4.66
C ASP A 116 -3.19 -19.03 -4.82
N ASP A 117 -3.76 -19.21 -6.01
CA ASP A 117 -5.13 -18.80 -6.31
C ASP A 117 -6.20 -19.77 -5.78
N ASN A 118 -5.87 -20.59 -4.80
CA ASN A 118 -6.81 -21.38 -3.99
C ASN A 118 -6.62 -21.09 -2.49
N ASP A 119 -5.94 -19.99 -2.15
CA ASP A 119 -5.56 -19.62 -0.79
C ASP A 119 -4.68 -20.67 -0.09
N SER A 120 -4.02 -21.54 -0.86
CA SER A 120 -3.10 -22.54 -0.32
C SER A 120 -1.72 -21.92 -0.09
N PHE A 121 -1.13 -22.19 1.07
CA PHE A 121 0.22 -21.76 1.39
C PHE A 121 1.24 -22.48 0.50
N THR A 122 2.04 -21.73 -0.23
CA THR A 122 3.05 -22.24 -1.17
C THR A 122 4.48 -22.06 -0.68
N GLY A 123 4.69 -21.19 0.30
CA GLY A 123 6.00 -20.93 0.89
C GLY A 123 5.94 -19.82 1.94
N MET A 124 7.11 -19.46 2.46
CA MET A 124 7.29 -18.38 3.42
C MET A 124 8.50 -17.54 2.99
N GLU A 125 8.44 -16.22 3.16
CA GLU A 125 9.61 -15.37 3.01
C GLU A 125 10.51 -15.50 4.25
N GLU A 126 11.77 -15.83 4.01
CA GLU A 126 12.79 -16.04 5.04
C GLU A 126 13.43 -14.72 5.49
N ILE A 127 13.43 -13.70 4.60
CA ILE A 127 13.87 -12.35 4.93
C ILE A 127 12.74 -11.65 5.69
N TRP A 128 13.03 -11.11 6.87
CA TRP A 128 12.05 -10.36 7.63
C TRP A 128 11.68 -9.06 6.91
N LEU A 129 10.45 -8.95 6.41
CA LEU A 129 9.97 -7.81 5.63
C LEU A 129 9.60 -6.61 6.50
N GLY A 130 9.47 -6.79 7.82
CA GLY A 130 9.18 -5.70 8.76
C GLY A 130 10.38 -4.79 9.07
N GLN A 131 11.56 -5.09 8.54
CA GLN A 131 12.76 -4.26 8.68
C GLN A 131 12.75 -3.07 7.69
N PRO A 132 13.48 -1.98 7.99
CA PRO A 132 13.72 -0.95 7.00
C PRO A 132 14.64 -1.45 5.87
N THR A 133 14.40 -0.95 4.66
CA THR A 133 15.36 -1.03 3.57
C THR A 133 16.55 -0.12 3.84
N THR A 134 17.59 -0.20 3.01
CA THR A 134 18.68 0.78 3.00
C THR A 134 18.34 2.08 2.27
N LEU A 135 17.12 2.21 1.73
CA LEU A 135 16.68 3.39 0.99
C LEU A 135 16.24 4.49 1.95
N GLY A 136 16.62 5.73 1.65
CA GLY A 136 15.99 6.92 2.24
C GLY A 136 14.68 7.28 1.54
N ILE A 137 13.94 8.24 2.12
CA ILE A 137 12.68 8.74 1.52
C ILE A 137 12.93 9.24 0.09
N SER A 138 13.90 10.13 -0.11
CA SER A 138 14.20 10.71 -1.42
C SER A 138 14.62 9.65 -2.46
N GLU A 139 15.46 8.68 -2.08
CA GLU A 139 15.87 7.59 -2.97
C GLU A 139 14.68 6.69 -3.33
N THR A 140 13.77 6.45 -2.38
CA THR A 140 12.54 5.69 -2.62
C THR A 140 11.65 6.40 -3.64
N LEU A 141 11.39 7.71 -3.46
CA LEU A 141 10.58 8.50 -4.40
C LEU A 141 11.19 8.50 -5.82
N GLU A 142 12.52 8.65 -5.92
CA GLU A 142 13.24 8.63 -7.18
C GLU A 142 13.16 7.26 -7.87
N THR A 143 13.49 6.19 -7.15
CA THR A 143 13.54 4.84 -7.74
C THR A 143 12.17 4.30 -8.10
N VAL A 144 11.11 4.63 -7.33
CA VAL A 144 9.72 4.29 -7.71
C VAL A 144 9.34 4.98 -9.03
N ARG A 145 9.61 6.28 -9.15
CA ARG A 145 9.34 7.05 -10.38
C ARG A 145 10.12 6.49 -11.58
N ASP A 146 11.40 6.18 -11.40
CA ASP A 146 12.26 5.67 -12.47
C ASP A 146 11.83 4.27 -12.94
N ASN A 147 11.11 3.51 -12.09
CA ASN A 147 10.46 2.25 -12.44
C ASN A 147 9.00 2.41 -12.91
N GLY A 148 8.57 3.64 -13.23
CA GLY A 148 7.25 3.95 -13.79
C GLY A 148 6.11 3.95 -12.77
N GLY A 149 6.42 3.89 -11.48
CA GLY A 149 5.44 3.94 -10.40
C GLY A 149 5.12 5.35 -9.94
N VAL A 150 4.24 5.43 -8.95
CA VAL A 150 3.88 6.66 -8.23
C VAL A 150 3.92 6.42 -6.74
N SER A 151 4.32 7.45 -5.98
CA SER A 151 4.52 7.36 -4.55
C SER A 151 3.49 8.16 -3.75
N VAL A 152 3.20 7.67 -2.56
CA VAL A 152 2.38 8.35 -1.53
C VAL A 152 3.08 8.18 -0.19
N MET A 153 3.20 9.25 0.59
CA MET A 153 3.67 9.13 1.99
C MET A 153 2.59 8.42 2.80
N ALA A 154 2.89 7.22 3.33
CA ALA A 154 1.93 6.42 4.06
C ALA A 154 1.63 7.05 5.42
N HIS A 155 0.37 6.90 5.88
CA HIS A 155 -0.11 7.22 7.23
C HIS A 155 0.77 8.22 8.02
N ILE A 156 0.90 9.44 7.50
CA ILE A 156 1.96 10.39 7.91
C ILE A 156 1.92 10.77 9.39
N ASP A 157 0.79 10.52 10.05
CA ASP A 157 0.43 10.80 11.43
C ASP A 157 0.44 9.55 12.33
N ARG A 158 0.92 8.40 11.85
CA ARG A 158 1.18 7.17 12.64
C ARG A 158 2.66 7.01 12.99
N LYS A 159 2.97 5.96 13.76
CA LYS A 159 4.31 5.66 14.28
C LYS A 159 5.39 5.68 13.19
N MET A 160 5.13 5.06 12.04
CA MET A 160 6.05 5.02 10.89
C MET A 160 5.71 6.09 9.83
N GLY A 161 5.05 7.18 10.25
CA GLY A 161 4.61 8.26 9.40
C GLY A 161 5.58 9.44 9.40
N LEU A 162 5.62 10.17 8.28
CA LEU A 162 6.53 11.29 8.05
C LEU A 162 6.56 12.34 9.18
N ILE A 163 5.38 12.77 9.65
CA ILE A 163 5.27 13.81 10.70
C ILE A 163 5.77 13.26 12.03
N THR A 164 5.45 12.01 12.35
CA THR A 164 5.87 11.40 13.62
C THR A 164 7.38 11.23 13.70
N GLN A 165 8.02 10.86 12.59
CA GLN A 165 9.46 10.65 12.53
C GLN A 165 10.25 11.96 12.42
N LEU A 166 9.81 12.90 11.58
CA LEU A 166 10.57 14.11 11.28
C LEU A 166 10.07 15.36 12.03
N GLY A 167 8.91 15.28 12.68
CA GLY A 167 8.26 16.38 13.40
C GLY A 167 7.58 17.43 12.51
N VAL A 168 7.91 17.46 11.21
CA VAL A 168 7.40 18.39 10.21
C VAL A 168 7.25 17.70 8.86
N ILE A 169 6.60 18.36 7.90
CA ILE A 169 6.63 17.98 6.49
C ILE A 169 7.74 18.82 5.81
N PRO A 170 8.88 18.23 5.42
CA PRO A 170 9.90 18.93 4.64
C PRO A 170 9.35 19.51 3.33
N GLU A 171 9.85 20.67 2.91
CA GLU A 171 9.34 21.40 1.75
C GLU A 171 9.41 20.58 0.46
N GLU A 172 10.48 19.80 0.30
CA GLU A 172 10.71 18.90 -0.82
C GLU A 172 9.66 17.78 -0.96
N TYR A 173 8.94 17.45 0.11
CA TYR A 173 7.94 16.38 0.13
C TYR A 173 6.49 16.89 0.06
N ARG A 174 6.25 18.22 0.13
CA ARG A 174 4.89 18.80 0.18
C ARG A 174 4.02 18.52 -1.05
N GLU A 175 4.64 18.26 -2.20
CA GLU A 175 3.93 17.94 -3.45
C GLU A 175 3.70 16.42 -3.64
N VAL A 176 4.30 15.58 -2.80
CA VAL A 176 4.02 14.14 -2.77
C VAL A 176 2.65 13.94 -2.13
N PRO A 177 1.74 13.15 -2.73
CA PRO A 177 0.48 12.83 -2.08
C PRO A 177 0.70 12.17 -0.73
N MET A 178 -0.18 12.43 0.23
CA MET A 178 -0.04 11.95 1.59
C MET A 178 -1.30 11.24 2.06
N GLU A 179 -1.09 10.09 2.66
CA GLU A 179 -2.12 9.37 3.37
C GLU A 179 -2.15 9.83 4.83
N ILE A 180 -3.34 10.18 5.32
CA ILE A 180 -3.57 10.46 6.73
C ILE A 180 -4.41 9.34 7.35
N SER A 181 -4.15 9.05 8.62
CA SER A 181 -4.90 8.06 9.38
C SER A 181 -6.02 8.66 10.19
N PHE A 182 -5.86 9.90 10.63
CA PHE A 182 -6.79 10.54 11.54
C PHE A 182 -7.41 11.77 10.92
N ARG A 183 -8.74 11.86 11.01
CA ARG A 183 -9.49 13.04 10.55
C ARG A 183 -9.02 14.35 11.19
N ARG A 184 -8.53 14.31 12.43
CA ARG A 184 -8.02 15.49 13.14
C ARG A 184 -6.84 16.15 12.41
N THR A 185 -6.03 15.38 11.70
CA THR A 185 -4.83 15.82 10.99
C THR A 185 -5.17 16.84 9.89
N LEU A 186 -6.37 16.77 9.30
CA LEU A 186 -6.87 17.78 8.35
C LEU A 186 -7.01 19.18 8.97
N PHE A 187 -7.28 19.27 10.27
CA PHE A 187 -7.51 20.52 10.98
C PHE A 187 -6.24 21.09 11.63
N GLU A 188 -5.16 20.32 11.65
CA GLU A 188 -3.86 20.71 12.21
C GLU A 188 -3.01 21.52 11.21
N GLY A 189 -3.54 21.81 10.03
CA GLY A 189 -2.91 22.71 9.06
C GLY A 189 -1.79 22.05 8.25
N ILE A 190 -1.94 20.75 7.92
CA ILE A 190 -1.00 20.03 7.07
C ILE A 190 -0.71 20.77 5.75
N GLU A 191 0.57 20.93 5.46
CA GLU A 191 1.08 21.65 4.29
C GLU A 191 1.14 20.75 3.04
N SER A 192 0.11 19.93 2.84
CA SER A 192 -0.04 19.06 1.66
C SER A 192 -1.37 19.32 0.96
N ARG A 193 -1.36 19.25 -0.37
CA ARG A 193 -2.55 19.52 -1.19
C ARG A 193 -3.26 18.26 -1.66
N ASN A 194 -2.56 17.12 -1.65
CA ASN A 194 -3.03 15.85 -2.18
C ASN A 194 -3.12 14.87 -1.03
N ILE A 195 -4.32 14.77 -0.46
CA ILE A 195 -4.55 13.97 0.75
C ILE A 195 -5.53 12.85 0.43
N LEU A 196 -5.21 11.65 0.91
CA LEU A 196 -6.05 10.48 0.86
C LEU A 196 -6.08 9.80 2.23
N HIS A 197 -6.93 8.79 2.35
CA HIS A 197 -7.07 7.97 3.54
C HIS A 197 -7.29 6.53 3.09
N SER A 198 -6.68 5.58 3.79
CA SER A 198 -6.83 4.16 3.54
C SER A 198 -6.95 3.44 4.88
N SER A 199 -7.41 2.19 4.84
CA SER A 199 -7.68 1.46 6.08
C SER A 199 -6.39 1.03 6.78
N ASP A 200 -5.30 0.84 6.03
CA ASP A 200 -4.06 0.23 6.52
C ASP A 200 -4.39 -1.14 7.18
N ALA A 201 -5.26 -1.91 6.50
CA ALA A 201 -5.85 -3.10 7.06
C ALA A 201 -4.84 -4.25 7.13
N HIS A 202 -4.65 -4.74 8.34
CA HIS A 202 -3.88 -5.93 8.67
C HIS A 202 -4.78 -7.15 8.95
N SER A 203 -6.11 -6.96 8.97
CA SER A 203 -7.09 -7.99 9.23
C SER A 203 -8.37 -7.75 8.42
N LEU A 204 -9.10 -8.81 8.09
CA LEU A 204 -10.25 -8.77 7.17
C LEU A 204 -11.37 -7.83 7.64
N ASN A 205 -11.56 -7.70 8.95
CA ASN A 205 -12.60 -6.86 9.54
C ASN A 205 -12.32 -5.35 9.37
N VAL A 206 -11.06 -4.96 9.17
CA VAL A 206 -10.62 -3.56 9.05
C VAL A 206 -10.79 -3.03 7.62
N ILE A 207 -10.68 -3.89 6.61
CA ILE A 207 -10.82 -3.52 5.19
C ILE A 207 -12.15 -2.78 4.99
N ALA A 208 -12.13 -1.56 4.47
CA ALA A 208 -13.33 -0.75 4.28
C ALA A 208 -13.16 0.22 3.11
N PRO A 209 -14.24 0.64 2.45
CA PRO A 209 -14.14 1.72 1.48
C PRO A 209 -13.77 3.03 2.21
N THR A 210 -12.55 3.51 2.00
CA THR A 210 -12.01 4.70 2.66
C THR A 210 -12.00 5.93 1.76
N VAL A 211 -12.13 5.73 0.45
CA VAL A 211 -12.24 6.82 -0.52
C VAL A 211 -13.28 6.52 -1.58
N SER A 212 -13.88 7.58 -2.10
CA SER A 212 -14.69 7.56 -3.31
C SER A 212 -13.93 8.28 -4.43
N LEU A 213 -13.57 7.55 -5.48
CA LEU A 213 -12.80 8.05 -6.63
C LEU A 213 -13.71 8.23 -7.85
N SER A 214 -13.74 9.44 -8.40
CA SER A 214 -14.47 9.79 -9.61
C SER A 214 -13.60 9.67 -10.85
N ALA A 215 -13.86 8.66 -11.69
CA ALA A 215 -13.09 8.39 -12.91
C ALA A 215 -13.97 7.83 -14.05
N ASN A 216 -13.46 7.86 -15.28
CA ASN A 216 -14.13 7.22 -16.42
C ASN A 216 -13.85 5.72 -16.48
N THR A 217 -12.65 5.31 -16.07
CA THR A 217 -12.21 3.91 -16.02
C THR A 217 -11.42 3.64 -14.75
N ARG A 218 -11.36 2.38 -14.30
CA ARG A 218 -10.49 1.93 -13.21
C ARG A 218 -9.11 1.58 -13.75
N SER A 219 -8.38 2.58 -14.26
CA SER A 219 -7.05 2.43 -14.86
C SER A 219 -5.99 3.14 -14.02
N PHE A 220 -4.74 2.68 -14.09
CA PHE A 220 -3.65 3.29 -13.33
C PHE A 220 -3.51 4.80 -13.59
N GLU A 221 -3.72 5.26 -14.82
CA GLU A 221 -3.65 6.69 -15.17
C GLU A 221 -4.74 7.54 -14.53
N GLU A 222 -5.95 7.00 -14.40
CA GLU A 222 -7.05 7.66 -13.68
C GLU A 222 -6.77 7.68 -12.17
N PHE A 223 -6.21 6.61 -11.60
CA PHE A 223 -5.74 6.60 -10.21
C PHE A 223 -4.65 7.64 -9.96
N ARG A 224 -3.59 7.64 -10.78
CA ARG A 224 -2.49 8.58 -10.73
C ARG A 224 -3.00 10.01 -10.82
N SER A 225 -3.89 10.29 -11.78
CA SER A 225 -4.51 11.61 -11.91
C SER A 225 -5.34 11.98 -10.68
N ALA A 226 -6.02 11.02 -10.06
CA ALA A 226 -6.89 11.26 -8.91
C ALA A 226 -6.11 11.63 -7.64
N ILE A 227 -5.03 10.91 -7.34
CA ILE A 227 -4.18 11.19 -6.17
C ILE A 227 -3.42 12.52 -6.29
N PHE A 228 -3.28 13.07 -7.50
CA PHE A 228 -2.76 14.43 -7.75
C PHE A 228 -3.85 15.48 -8.03
N SER A 229 -5.13 15.17 -7.79
CA SER A 229 -6.25 16.03 -8.23
C SER A 229 -6.57 17.19 -7.29
N PHE A 230 -5.85 17.36 -6.18
CA PHE A 230 -6.17 18.31 -5.10
C PHE A 230 -7.57 18.06 -4.50
N GLY A 231 -7.92 16.79 -4.29
CA GLY A 231 -9.21 16.38 -3.73
C GLY A 231 -10.43 16.57 -4.65
N ARG A 232 -10.24 16.99 -5.91
CA ARG A 232 -11.35 17.22 -6.84
C ARG A 232 -12.03 15.93 -7.30
N THR A 233 -11.27 14.86 -7.41
CA THR A 233 -11.75 13.56 -7.92
C THR A 233 -11.67 12.44 -6.89
N LEU A 234 -11.00 12.66 -5.77
CA LEU A 234 -10.90 11.71 -4.65
C LEU A 234 -11.52 12.36 -3.41
N LYS A 235 -12.53 11.70 -2.84
CA LYS A 235 -13.18 12.14 -1.60
C LYS A 235 -12.94 11.10 -0.51
N ILE A 236 -12.47 11.54 0.65
CA ILE A 236 -12.28 10.67 1.80
C ILE A 236 -13.65 10.30 2.40
N ILE A 237 -13.80 9.03 2.72
CA ILE A 237 -14.89 8.45 3.49
C ILE A 237 -14.32 8.17 4.88
N TRP A 238 -14.82 8.89 5.88
CA TRP A 238 -14.52 8.59 7.27
C TRP A 238 -15.53 7.57 7.79
N ASP A 239 -15.07 6.74 8.72
CA ASP A 239 -15.89 5.85 9.54
C ASP A 239 -16.85 6.63 10.47
#